data_AF-A0A183BFB4-F1
#
_entry.id   AF-A0A183BFB4-F1
#
_cell.length_a   1.000
_cell.length_b   1.000
_cell.length_c   1.000
_cell.angle_alpha   90.00
_cell.angle_beta   90.00
_cell.angle_gamma   90.00
#
_symmetry.space_group_name_H-M   'P 1'
#
loop_
_entity.id
_entity.type
_entity.pdbx_description
1 polymer ?
#
loop_
_entity_poly.entity_id
_entity_poly.type
_entity_poly.pdbx_seq_one_letter_code
_entity_poly.pdbx_strand_id
1 'polypeptide(L)'
;MYICSNATPPHVRALAHRGSCHAFGLLHLTVLRKPVRSLIGLDTIRIRFTDACTGIKCHENGFCQDGRCYCRDGFEGDGYWECRPRVADPCANVTCSENAFCRAGHCECDSGYQMDSYGRCVATSY
;
A
#
# COMPACT_ATOMS: atom_id res chain seq x y z
N MET A 1 30.41 -1.20 -4.34
CA MET A 1 29.35 -0.25 -4.74
C MET A 1 28.11 -1.08 -4.96
N TYR A 2 27.28 -1.26 -3.92
CA TYR A 2 26.11 -2.13 -3.98
C TYR A 2 24.86 -1.27 -3.89
N ILE A 3 23.96 -1.46 -4.84
CA ILE A 3 22.75 -0.68 -5.04
C ILE A 3 21.70 -1.21 -4.06
N CYS A 4 21.24 -0.38 -3.13
CA CYS A 4 20.07 -0.67 -2.32
C CYS A 4 18.83 -0.28 -3.13
N SER A 5 18.35 -1.19 -3.97
CA SER A 5 17.13 -1.00 -4.73
C SER A 5 15.95 -1.64 -4.01
N ASN A 6 15.04 -0.78 -3.58
CA ASN A 6 13.60 -1.03 -3.34
C ASN A 6 13.18 -1.79 -2.08
N ALA A 7 13.30 -1.10 -0.94
CA ALA A 7 12.30 -1.14 0.12
C ALA A 7 12.40 0.13 0.99
N THR A 8 12.07 1.30 0.45
CA THR A 8 11.77 2.48 1.27
C THR A 8 10.56 3.21 0.69
N PRO A 9 9.43 3.29 1.43
CA PRO A 9 8.32 4.19 1.08
C PRO A 9 8.72 5.67 1.29
N PRO A 10 8.05 6.62 0.63
CA PRO A 10 8.50 8.02 0.58
C PRO A 10 8.14 8.78 1.86
N HIS A 11 8.94 8.72 2.91
CA HIS A 11 8.97 9.78 3.96
C HIS A 11 10.29 9.85 4.75
N VAL A 12 11.45 9.51 4.16
CA VAL A 12 12.74 9.74 4.86
C VAL A 12 13.80 10.30 3.90
N ARG A 13 14.11 11.59 4.05
CA ARG A 13 15.36 12.18 3.54
C ARG A 13 16.48 11.85 4.53
N ALA A 14 17.52 11.11 4.15
CA ALA A 14 18.88 11.28 4.69
C ALA A 14 19.94 10.46 3.94
N LEU A 15 21.14 11.06 3.87
CA LEU A 15 22.31 10.70 3.06
C LEU A 15 23.01 9.40 3.47
N ALA A 16 23.56 8.71 2.46
CA ALA A 16 24.33 7.48 2.61
C ALA A 16 25.81 7.76 2.92
N HIS A 17 26.34 7.20 4.00
CA HIS A 17 27.78 6.94 4.13
C HIS A 17 28.00 5.50 4.62
N ARG A 18 28.78 4.74 3.84
CA ARG A 18 29.30 3.38 4.12
C ARG A 18 28.30 2.20 4.10
N GLY A 19 27.31 2.25 3.21
CA GLY A 19 26.77 1.03 2.57
C GLY A 19 26.07 0.01 3.48
N SER A 20 25.31 0.44 4.49
CA SER A 20 24.41 -0.43 5.27
C SER A 20 23.07 0.26 5.52
N CYS A 21 21.95 -0.41 5.20
CA CYS A 21 20.60 0.06 5.49
C CYS A 21 20.17 -0.43 6.88
N HIS A 22 19.94 0.48 7.81
CA HIS A 22 19.37 0.19 9.13
C HIS A 22 18.07 0.99 9.30
N ALA A 23 16.98 0.31 9.67
CA ALA A 23 15.78 0.96 10.20
C ALA A 23 15.95 1.10 11.72
N PHE A 24 15.98 2.33 12.24
CA PHE A 24 16.02 2.60 13.68
C PHE A 24 14.59 2.83 14.18
N GLY A 25 14.10 1.89 14.98
CA GLY A 25 12.84 1.98 15.72
C GLY A 25 12.92 1.06 16.94
N LEU A 26 13.04 1.66 18.12
CA LEU A 26 13.27 1.02 19.41
C LEU A 26 12.00 0.32 19.92
N LEU A 27 11.99 -1.03 19.91
CA LEU A 27 11.77 -1.93 21.07
C LEU A 27 11.53 -3.38 20.59
N HIS A 28 12.20 -4.32 21.25
CA HIS A 28 11.89 -5.77 21.29
C HIS A 28 11.89 -6.58 19.99
N LEU A 29 13.08 -7.02 19.58
CA LEU A 29 13.55 -8.42 19.64
C LEU A 29 14.74 -8.48 18.69
N THR A 30 15.91 -8.80 19.23
CA THR A 30 17.07 -9.20 18.44
C THR A 30 16.68 -10.41 17.59
N VAL A 31 16.28 -10.19 16.34
CA VAL A 31 16.33 -11.23 15.31
C VAL A 31 17.81 -11.49 15.11
N LEU A 32 18.35 -12.37 15.95
CA LEU A 32 19.59 -13.07 15.68
C LEU A 32 19.37 -13.74 14.32
N ARG A 33 19.85 -13.10 13.25
CA ARG A 33 20.18 -13.80 12.01
C ARG A 33 21.23 -14.83 12.41
N LYS A 34 20.78 -16.02 12.83
CA LYS A 34 21.68 -17.11 13.13
C LYS A 34 22.45 -17.41 11.84
N PRO A 35 23.79 -17.57 11.91
CA PRO A 35 24.52 -18.09 10.77
C PRO A 35 24.03 -19.52 10.55
N VAL A 36 23.68 -19.86 9.31
CA VAL A 36 23.44 -21.26 8.94
C VAL A 36 24.79 -21.97 9.01
N ARG A 37 25.13 -22.52 10.18
CA ARG A 37 26.21 -23.48 10.33
C ARG A 37 25.61 -24.87 10.19
N SER A 38 26.04 -25.52 9.12
CA SER A 38 25.87 -26.94 8.84
C SER A 38 26.45 -27.81 9.98
N LEU A 39 25.99 -29.07 10.01
CA LEU A 39 26.47 -30.24 10.76
C LEU A 39 25.78 -30.48 12.12
N ILE A 40 24.92 -31.51 12.19
CA ILE A 40 25.04 -32.77 12.96
C ILE A 40 23.78 -33.61 12.64
N GLY A 41 23.95 -34.90 12.32
CA GLY A 41 22.85 -35.83 12.07
C GLY A 41 22.20 -36.33 13.37
N LEU A 42 20.86 -36.48 13.34
CA LEU A 42 20.02 -37.30 14.23
C LEU A 42 18.61 -37.43 13.60
N ASP A 43 18.11 -38.66 13.50
CA ASP A 43 16.89 -39.08 12.79
C ASP A 43 15.56 -38.51 13.34
N THR A 44 15.26 -37.22 13.13
CA THR A 44 13.93 -36.67 13.50
C THR A 44 13.43 -35.59 12.55
N ILE A 45 12.26 -35.86 11.96
CA ILE A 45 11.29 -34.95 11.32
C ILE A 45 11.87 -33.96 10.30
N ARG A 46 11.68 -34.29 9.02
CA ARG A 46 11.86 -33.36 7.90
C ARG A 46 10.78 -32.26 7.99
N ILE A 47 10.96 -31.25 8.84
CA ILE A 47 10.17 -30.02 8.78
C ILE A 47 10.53 -29.37 7.44
N ARG A 48 9.72 -29.65 6.42
CA ARG A 48 9.86 -28.98 5.13
C ARG A 48 9.51 -27.51 5.34
N PHE A 49 10.53 -26.69 5.53
CA PHE A 49 10.41 -25.24 5.38
C PHE A 49 10.34 -24.93 3.88
N THR A 50 9.26 -25.36 3.23
CA THR A 50 8.96 -24.87 1.88
C THR A 50 8.49 -23.45 2.02
N ASP A 51 9.08 -22.54 1.26
CA ASP A 51 8.53 -21.20 1.10
C ASP A 51 7.06 -21.33 0.68
N ALA A 52 6.16 -20.72 1.46
CA ALA A 52 4.73 -20.78 1.23
C ALA A 52 4.34 -20.22 -0.16
N CYS A 53 5.21 -19.43 -0.78
CA CYS A 53 5.04 -18.88 -2.11
C CYS A 53 5.57 -19.78 -3.24
N THR A 54 6.13 -20.94 -2.91
CA THR A 54 6.62 -21.90 -3.93
C THR A 54 5.47 -22.35 -4.82
N GLY A 55 5.54 -22.03 -6.12
CA GLY A 55 4.54 -22.44 -7.11
C GLY A 55 3.32 -21.52 -7.22
N ILE A 56 3.23 -20.48 -6.39
CA ILE A 56 2.16 -19.48 -6.49
C ILE A 56 2.54 -18.46 -7.58
N LYS A 57 1.61 -18.23 -8.51
CA LYS A 57 1.70 -17.16 -9.50
C LYS A 57 0.65 -16.10 -9.18
N CYS A 58 1.11 -14.90 -8.87
CA CYS A 58 0.25 -13.74 -8.65
C CYS A 58 0.09 -12.93 -9.94
N HIS A 59 -0.86 -12.00 -9.94
CA HIS A 59 -1.01 -10.98 -10.97
C HIS A 59 0.29 -10.17 -11.15
N GLU A 60 0.50 -9.52 -12.31
CA GLU A 60 1.73 -8.77 -12.61
C GLU A 60 2.04 -7.66 -11.59
N ASN A 61 0.99 -6.99 -11.10
CA ASN A 61 1.08 -5.96 -10.05
C ASN A 61 0.84 -6.52 -8.64
N GLY A 62 0.92 -7.84 -8.49
CA GLY A 62 0.81 -8.56 -7.23
C GLY A 62 2.17 -9.00 -6.67
N PHE A 63 2.18 -9.41 -5.42
CA PHE A 63 3.29 -10.11 -4.76
C PHE A 63 2.74 -11.21 -3.84
N CYS A 64 3.53 -12.27 -3.64
CA CYS A 64 3.17 -13.32 -2.71
C CYS A 64 3.74 -13.05 -1.31
N GLN A 65 2.92 -13.23 -0.28
CA GLN A 65 3.29 -13.19 1.12
C GLN A 65 2.50 -14.27 1.86
N ASP A 66 3.18 -15.11 2.64
CA ASP A 66 2.57 -16.18 3.46
C ASP A 66 1.62 -17.11 2.67
N GLY A 67 1.98 -17.41 1.42
CA GLY A 67 1.19 -18.29 0.55
C GLY A 67 -0.06 -17.64 -0.06
N ARG A 68 -0.16 -16.31 -0.02
CA ARG A 68 -1.28 -15.56 -0.61
C ARG A 68 -0.78 -14.41 -1.46
N CYS A 69 -1.54 -14.07 -2.50
CA CYS A 69 -1.22 -12.94 -3.34
C CYS A 69 -1.88 -11.67 -2.82
N TYR A 70 -1.16 -10.55 -2.90
CA TYR A 70 -1.61 -9.22 -2.53
C TYR A 70 -1.19 -8.22 -3.62
N CYS A 71 -1.99 -7.17 -3.83
CA CYS A 71 -1.61 -6.10 -4.74
C CYS A 71 -0.52 -5.20 -4.14
N ARG A 72 0.42 -4.76 -4.96
CA ARG A 72 1.45 -3.78 -4.58
C ARG A 72 0.82 -2.44 -4.19
N ASP A 73 1.59 -1.60 -3.51
CA ASP A 73 1.17 -0.25 -3.16
C ASP A 73 0.70 0.54 -4.39
N GLY A 74 -0.41 1.26 -4.23
CA GLY A 74 -1.06 1.96 -5.33
C GLY A 74 -1.98 1.09 -6.19
N PHE A 75 -2.11 -0.20 -5.89
CA PHE A 75 -3.05 -1.11 -6.57
C PHE A 75 -4.07 -1.71 -5.59
N GLU A 76 -5.23 -2.10 -6.13
CA GLU A 76 -6.31 -2.79 -5.44
C GLU A 76 -6.85 -3.93 -6.30
N GLY A 77 -7.45 -4.94 -5.67
CA GLY A 77 -7.92 -6.16 -6.33
C GLY A 77 -7.68 -7.39 -5.45
N ASP A 78 -7.76 -8.56 -6.05
CA ASP A 78 -7.63 -9.85 -5.36
C ASP A 78 -6.19 -10.37 -5.25
N GLY A 79 -5.23 -9.76 -5.97
CA GLY A 79 -3.83 -10.18 -5.96
C GLY A 79 -3.50 -11.34 -6.91
N TYR A 80 -4.46 -12.20 -7.22
CA TYR A 80 -4.27 -13.41 -8.04
C TYR A 80 -4.52 -13.14 -9.52
N TRP A 81 -5.65 -12.50 -9.83
CA TRP A 81 -6.14 -12.26 -11.18
C TRP A 81 -6.25 -10.78 -11.50
N GLU A 82 -6.46 -9.94 -10.48
CA GLU A 82 -6.63 -8.51 -10.68
C GLU A 82 -5.84 -7.73 -9.63
N CYS A 83 -5.02 -6.81 -10.13
CA CYS A 83 -4.52 -5.67 -9.39
C CYS A 83 -4.58 -4.46 -10.32
N ARG A 84 -5.60 -3.63 -10.14
CA ARG A 84 -5.81 -2.38 -10.87
C ARG A 84 -5.27 -1.20 -10.08
N PRO A 85 -4.82 -0.11 -10.73
CA PRO A 85 -4.44 1.10 -10.03
C PRO A 85 -5.58 1.57 -9.12
N ARG A 86 -5.26 1.92 -7.88
CA ARG A 86 -6.19 2.60 -6.98
C ARG A 86 -6.55 3.93 -7.63
N VAL A 87 -7.82 4.08 -7.96
CA VAL A 87 -8.34 5.37 -8.36
C VAL A 87 -8.39 6.20 -7.09
N ALA A 88 -7.60 7.27 -7.04
CA ALA A 88 -7.71 8.23 -5.95
C ALA A 88 -9.17 8.72 -5.89
N ASP A 89 -9.73 8.82 -4.68
CA ASP A 89 -11.06 9.40 -4.51
C ASP A 89 -11.04 10.78 -5.19
N PRO A 90 -11.85 10.99 -6.26
CA PRO A 90 -11.83 12.24 -7.01
C PRO A 90 -12.28 13.43 -6.13
N CYS A 91 -12.90 13.16 -4.99
CA CYS A 91 -13.34 14.14 -4.01
C CYS A 91 -12.33 14.41 -2.88
N ALA A 92 -11.21 13.68 -2.81
CA ALA A 92 -10.25 13.78 -1.70
C ALA A 92 -9.68 15.20 -1.48
N ASN A 93 -9.59 16.01 -2.54
CA ASN A 93 -9.09 17.38 -2.49
C ASN A 93 -10.13 18.41 -2.97
N VAL A 94 -11.42 18.04 -2.99
CA VAL A 94 -12.50 18.92 -3.42
C VAL A 94 -13.21 19.46 -2.19
N THR A 95 -13.21 20.80 -2.03
CA THR A 95 -13.99 21.47 -0.99
C THR A 95 -15.18 22.15 -1.65
N CYS A 96 -16.39 21.69 -1.31
CA CYS A 96 -17.62 22.25 -1.84
C CYS A 96 -18.17 23.37 -0.96
N SER A 97 -18.98 24.25 -1.55
CA SER A 97 -19.71 25.29 -0.84
C SER A 97 -20.78 24.68 0.09
N GLU A 98 -21.35 25.48 0.97
CA GLU A 98 -22.43 25.03 1.87
C GLU A 98 -23.63 24.52 1.05
N ASN A 99 -24.29 23.46 1.54
CA ASN A 99 -25.39 22.77 0.85
C ASN A 99 -24.99 22.14 -0.49
N ALA A 100 -23.75 21.65 -0.58
CA ALA A 100 -23.23 20.92 -1.72
C ALA A 100 -22.40 19.71 -1.26
N PHE A 101 -22.43 18.64 -2.06
CA PHE A 101 -21.63 17.44 -1.86
C PHE A 101 -20.75 17.18 -3.08
N CYS A 102 -19.59 16.54 -2.85
CA CYS A 102 -18.73 16.15 -3.96
C CYS A 102 -19.18 14.80 -4.54
N ARG A 103 -19.26 14.73 -5.87
CA ARG A 103 -19.51 13.52 -6.63
C ARG A 103 -18.64 13.52 -7.88
N ALA A 104 -17.88 12.44 -8.05
CA ALA A 104 -16.97 12.26 -9.18
C ALA A 104 -15.99 13.45 -9.39
N GLY A 105 -15.60 14.14 -8.32
CA GLY A 105 -14.68 15.30 -8.38
C GLY A 105 -15.34 16.64 -8.68
N HIS A 106 -16.67 16.68 -8.73
CA HIS A 106 -17.46 17.90 -8.95
C HIS A 106 -18.41 18.14 -7.78
N CYS A 107 -18.63 19.41 -7.43
CA CYS A 107 -19.63 19.78 -6.42
C CYS A 107 -21.02 19.82 -7.04
N GLU A 108 -21.94 19.04 -6.46
CA GLU A 108 -23.37 19.02 -6.77
C GLU A 108 -24.13 19.64 -5.59
N CYS A 109 -25.14 20.47 -5.86
CA CYS A 109 -25.97 21.03 -4.78
C CYS A 109 -26.88 19.96 -4.17
N ASP A 110 -27.13 20.06 -2.87
CA ASP A 110 -28.12 19.25 -2.17
C ASP A 110 -29.53 19.46 -2.74
N SER A 111 -30.42 18.50 -2.49
CA SER A 111 -31.81 18.59 -2.92
C SER A 111 -32.48 19.84 -2.35
N GLY A 112 -33.13 20.64 -3.22
CA GLY A 112 -33.73 21.92 -2.83
C GLY A 112 -32.82 23.12 -3.02
N TYR A 113 -31.56 22.93 -3.42
CA TYR A 113 -30.61 24.01 -3.69
C TYR A 113 -30.20 24.06 -5.17
N GLN A 114 -29.89 25.26 -5.66
CA GLN A 114 -29.37 25.50 -7.01
C GLN A 114 -28.13 26.37 -6.96
N MET A 115 -27.24 26.18 -7.92
CA MET A 115 -26.01 26.93 -8.01
C MET A 115 -26.27 28.34 -8.55
N ASP A 116 -25.81 29.36 -7.83
CA ASP A 116 -25.85 30.76 -8.27
C ASP A 116 -24.69 31.10 -9.22
N SER A 117 -24.66 32.34 -9.75
CA SER A 117 -23.59 32.83 -10.62
C SER A 117 -22.21 32.92 -9.95
N TYR A 118 -22.15 32.76 -8.63
CA TYR A 118 -20.92 32.78 -7.82
C TYR A 118 -20.47 31.38 -7.41
N GLY A 119 -21.14 30.32 -7.86
CA GLY A 119 -20.81 28.94 -7.54
C GLY A 119 -21.25 28.49 -6.13
N ARG A 120 -22.23 29.17 -5.53
CA ARG A 120 -22.80 28.81 -4.22
C ARG A 120 -24.15 28.13 -4.39
N CYS A 121 -24.41 27.12 -3.58
CA CYS A 121 -25.71 26.47 -3.55
C CYS A 121 -26.67 27.28 -2.67
N VAL A 122 -27.69 27.88 -3.29
CA VAL A 122 -28.72 28.69 -2.65
C VAL A 122 -30.07 27.98 -2.70
N ALA A 123 -30.90 28.16 -1.69
CA ALA A 123 -32.21 27.52 -1.62
C ALA A 123 -33.06 27.93 -2.83
N THR A 124 -33.71 26.95 -3.46
CA THR A 124 -34.65 27.19 -4.55
C THR A 124 -35.90 27.83 -3.95
N SER A 125 -36.07 29.14 -4.13
CA SER A 125 -37.31 29.82 -3.78
C SER A 125 -38.33 29.58 -4.88
N TYR A 126 -39.38 28.81 -4.58
CA TYR A 126 -40.60 28.71 -5.39
C TYR A 126 -41.56 29.85 -5.08
#